data_AF-A0A6X8MW73-F1
#
_entry.id   AF-A0A6X8MW73-F1
#
_cell.length_a   1.000
_cell.length_b   1.000
_cell.length_c   1.000
_cell.angle_alpha   90.00
_cell.angle_beta   90.00
_cell.angle_gamma   90.00
#
_symmetry.space_group_name_H-M   'P 1'
#
loop_
_entity.id
_entity.type
_entity.pdbx_description
1 polymer ?
#
loop_
_entity_poly.entity_id
_entity_poly.type
_entity_poly.pdbx_seq_one_letter_code
_entity_poly.pdbx_strand_id
1 'polypeptide(L)'
;MKRLWLLCLCASLLPSLAIASEKMKPKDIKWLQGFPETKNIGCDFYEDSSYSATGREGLEFSPSSLKEKKLRPDSQITCDLWAKSDDIKTPILHVSEEFTIDGVKVHVYHSDASGTIGKDYNDKSAWNSACKTDAMTDEVTCYVSHKSFYVFRDKAGYNVLVGGEHFPGTLAYVRIGKDKPIASGEGGVFSSSDSVKIIESIDKQSSVSTRYTRWPYESPVDENLDVKYFRQAKAVLDLIYDNHI
;
A
#
# COMPACT_ATOMS: atom_id res chain seq x y z
N MET A 1 -56.91 -24.83 9.48
CA MET A 1 -55.59 -24.31 9.89
C MET A 1 -54.76 -24.07 8.63
N LYS A 2 -54.25 -22.84 8.48
CA LYS A 2 -53.80 -22.21 7.23
C LYS A 2 -52.45 -22.79 6.75
N ARG A 3 -52.38 -23.13 5.46
CA ARG A 3 -51.12 -23.42 4.73
C ARG A 3 -50.42 -22.09 4.45
N LEU A 4 -49.20 -21.93 4.96
CA LEU A 4 -48.35 -20.77 4.68
C LEU A 4 -47.38 -21.17 3.56
N TRP A 5 -47.49 -20.49 2.41
CA TRP A 5 -46.54 -20.61 1.31
C TRP A 5 -45.27 -19.82 1.66
N LEU A 6 -44.11 -20.48 1.68
CA LEU A 6 -42.81 -19.80 1.66
C LEU A 6 -42.52 -19.36 0.22
N LEU A 7 -42.58 -18.05 -0.02
CA LEU A 7 -42.02 -17.41 -1.20
C LEU A 7 -40.49 -17.41 -1.07
N CYS A 8 -39.84 -18.11 -1.99
CA CYS A 8 -38.39 -18.13 -2.14
C CYS A 8 -37.95 -16.78 -2.75
N LEU A 9 -37.41 -15.87 -1.94
CA LEU A 9 -36.69 -14.70 -2.43
C LEU A 9 -35.37 -15.20 -3.06
N CYS A 10 -35.34 -15.31 -4.39
CA CYS A 10 -34.09 -15.33 -5.14
C CYS A 10 -33.47 -13.93 -5.05
N ALA A 11 -32.63 -13.71 -4.05
CA ALA A 11 -31.68 -12.61 -4.06
C ALA A 11 -30.71 -12.88 -5.23
N SER A 12 -30.94 -12.20 -6.35
CA SER A 12 -30.00 -12.13 -7.46
C SER A 12 -28.73 -11.44 -6.96
N LEU A 13 -27.78 -12.25 -6.50
CA LEU A 13 -26.38 -11.85 -6.35
C LEU A 13 -25.92 -11.46 -7.75
N LEU A 14 -25.82 -10.16 -8.03
CA LEU A 14 -25.07 -9.68 -9.18
C LEU A 14 -23.62 -10.10 -8.93
N PRO A 15 -23.03 -10.97 -9.76
CA PRO A 15 -21.62 -11.26 -9.64
C PRO A 15 -20.87 -9.96 -9.94
N SER A 16 -20.07 -9.51 -8.98
CA SER A 16 -19.03 -8.52 -9.23
C SER A 16 -18.15 -9.07 -10.34
N LEU A 17 -18.26 -8.52 -11.54
CA LEU A 17 -17.34 -8.80 -12.63
C LEU A 17 -15.99 -8.22 -12.21
N ALA A 18 -15.16 -9.05 -11.58
CA ALA A 18 -13.73 -8.84 -11.57
C ALA A 18 -13.28 -9.00 -13.02
N ILE A 19 -13.17 -7.90 -13.74
CA ILE A 19 -12.60 -7.90 -15.09
C ILE A 19 -11.11 -8.08 -14.87
N ALA A 20 -10.60 -9.24 -15.30
CA ALA A 20 -9.17 -9.48 -15.34
C ALA A 20 -8.54 -8.50 -16.34
N SER A 21 -7.40 -7.91 -15.96
CA SER A 21 -6.57 -7.11 -16.85
C SER A 21 -6.28 -7.89 -18.15
N GLU A 22 -6.44 -7.23 -19.30
CA GLU A 22 -6.08 -7.77 -20.61
C GLU A 22 -4.85 -7.06 -21.19
N LYS A 23 -4.14 -7.73 -22.10
CA LYS A 23 -3.05 -7.08 -22.85
C LYS A 23 -3.60 -5.93 -23.71
N MET A 24 -3.03 -4.73 -23.55
CA MET A 24 -3.46 -3.56 -24.30
C MET A 24 -3.27 -3.74 -25.82
N LYS A 25 -4.25 -3.30 -26.61
CA LYS A 25 -4.21 -3.42 -28.07
C LYS A 25 -3.17 -2.46 -28.66
N PRO A 26 -2.48 -2.81 -29.77
CA PRO A 26 -1.45 -1.95 -30.37
C PRO A 26 -1.92 -0.54 -30.75
N LYS A 27 -3.21 -0.38 -31.13
CA LYS A 27 -3.79 0.94 -31.43
C LYS A 27 -3.88 1.82 -30.18
N ASP A 28 -4.17 1.23 -29.03
CA ASP A 28 -4.39 1.92 -27.76
C ASP A 28 -3.03 2.24 -27.12
N ILE A 29 -2.02 1.39 -27.31
CA ILE A 29 -0.61 1.71 -26.98
C ILE A 29 -0.13 2.93 -27.78
N LYS A 30 -0.39 2.97 -29.11
CA LYS A 30 -0.01 4.12 -29.95
C LYS A 30 -0.74 5.40 -29.54
N TRP A 31 -2.02 5.29 -29.18
CA TRP A 31 -2.80 6.41 -28.63
C TRP A 31 -2.19 6.90 -27.32
N LEU A 32 -1.89 6.00 -26.38
CA LEU A 32 -1.27 6.31 -25.10
C LEU A 32 0.09 6.99 -25.27
N GLN A 33 0.93 6.51 -26.20
CA GLN A 33 2.23 7.11 -26.52
C GLN A 33 2.14 8.45 -27.29
N GLY A 34 0.93 8.84 -27.71
CA GLY A 34 0.67 10.15 -28.30
C GLY A 34 0.81 11.31 -27.31
N PHE A 35 0.57 11.04 -26.02
CA PHE A 35 0.68 12.01 -24.94
C PHE A 35 2.15 12.28 -24.57
N PRO A 36 2.63 13.53 -24.55
CA PRO A 36 4.02 13.85 -24.20
C PRO A 36 4.48 13.29 -22.85
N GLU A 37 3.58 13.27 -21.86
CA GLU A 37 3.82 12.89 -20.48
C GLU A 37 4.08 11.39 -20.31
N THR A 38 3.57 10.57 -21.23
CA THR A 38 3.68 9.11 -21.15
C THR A 38 4.89 8.55 -21.90
N LYS A 39 5.42 9.30 -22.87
CA LYS A 39 6.52 8.85 -23.76
C LYS A 39 7.77 8.39 -23.02
N ASN A 40 8.05 9.00 -21.87
CA ASN A 40 9.29 8.80 -21.14
C ASN A 40 9.18 7.85 -19.95
N ILE A 41 7.99 7.26 -19.69
CA ILE A 41 7.77 6.35 -18.56
C ILE A 41 8.67 5.10 -18.70
N GLY A 42 8.77 4.54 -19.91
CA GLY A 42 9.58 3.34 -20.16
C GLY A 42 8.92 2.04 -19.70
N CYS A 43 7.63 1.88 -19.99
CA CYS A 43 6.85 0.68 -19.65
C CYS A 43 7.42 -0.58 -20.34
N ASP A 44 7.58 -1.65 -19.58
CA ASP A 44 7.91 -2.99 -20.10
C ASP A 44 6.64 -3.72 -20.56
N PHE A 45 5.51 -3.49 -19.88
CA PHE A 45 4.21 -4.07 -20.19
C PHE A 45 3.11 -3.00 -20.33
N TYR A 46 2.13 -3.32 -21.17
CA TYR A 46 0.95 -2.49 -21.41
C TYR A 46 -0.31 -3.31 -21.22
N GLU A 47 -1.14 -2.86 -20.29
CA GLU A 47 -2.34 -3.54 -19.83
C GLU A 47 -3.57 -2.62 -19.96
N ASP A 48 -4.74 -3.23 -20.09
CA ASP A 48 -6.01 -2.52 -20.22
C ASP A 48 -7.03 -3.19 -19.30
N SER A 49 -7.08 -2.67 -18.07
CA SER A 49 -8.09 -2.99 -17.07
C SER A 49 -9.37 -2.14 -17.21
N SER A 50 -9.54 -1.43 -18.34
CA SER A 50 -10.73 -0.63 -18.60
C SER A 50 -11.89 -1.47 -19.15
N TYR A 51 -13.09 -0.88 -19.20
CA TYR A 51 -14.25 -1.56 -19.76
C TYR A 51 -14.22 -1.51 -21.29
N SER A 52 -14.89 -2.46 -21.95
CA SER A 52 -15.08 -2.41 -23.40
C SER A 52 -15.81 -1.14 -23.88
N ALA A 53 -16.60 -0.52 -23.00
CA ALA A 53 -17.29 0.75 -23.24
C ALA A 53 -16.44 1.98 -22.91
N THR A 54 -15.25 1.82 -22.33
CA THR A 54 -14.39 2.94 -21.96
C THR A 54 -13.89 3.66 -23.21
N GLY A 55 -14.10 4.98 -23.22
CA GLY A 55 -13.68 5.86 -24.31
C GLY A 55 -12.17 6.07 -24.35
N ARG A 56 -11.74 6.84 -25.35
CA ARG A 56 -10.36 7.34 -25.51
C ARG A 56 -10.40 8.83 -25.85
N GLU A 57 -11.38 9.56 -25.29
CA GLU A 57 -11.63 10.99 -25.54
C GLU A 57 -10.59 11.87 -24.84
N GLY A 58 -9.99 11.37 -23.75
CA GLY A 58 -8.89 11.99 -23.03
C GLY A 58 -8.11 10.95 -22.23
N LEU A 59 -7.12 11.41 -21.48
CA LEU A 59 -6.32 10.59 -20.57
C LEU A 59 -6.11 11.37 -19.27
N GLU A 60 -6.41 10.73 -18.14
CA GLU A 60 -5.98 11.19 -16.83
C GLU A 60 -4.73 10.42 -16.43
N PHE A 61 -3.76 11.10 -15.81
CA PHE A 61 -2.55 10.46 -15.31
C PHE A 61 -2.10 11.18 -14.05
N SER A 62 -1.56 10.41 -13.10
CA SER A 62 -0.86 10.97 -11.95
C SER A 62 0.64 10.99 -12.25
N PRO A 63 1.34 12.13 -12.08
CA PRO A 63 2.79 12.17 -12.19
C PRO A 63 3.46 11.16 -11.27
N SER A 64 4.64 10.69 -11.66
CA SER A 64 5.47 9.89 -10.77
C SER A 64 5.88 10.73 -9.56
N SER A 65 5.77 10.14 -8.37
CA SER A 65 6.32 10.64 -7.11
C SER A 65 7.79 10.25 -6.90
N LEU A 66 8.39 9.57 -7.89
CA LEU A 66 9.75 9.04 -7.84
C LEU A 66 10.68 9.83 -8.78
N LYS A 67 11.88 10.15 -8.30
CA LYS A 67 12.96 10.84 -9.04
C LYS A 67 13.41 10.03 -10.24
N GLU A 68 13.65 8.75 -10.01
CA GLU A 68 14.13 7.82 -11.02
C GLU A 68 12.97 7.13 -11.74
N LYS A 69 13.21 6.75 -13.00
CA LYS A 69 12.20 6.02 -13.78
C LYS A 69 11.92 4.62 -13.25
N LYS A 70 12.91 4.01 -12.61
CA LYS A 70 12.83 2.69 -11.99
C LYS A 70 13.42 2.78 -10.60
N LEU A 71 12.75 2.22 -9.60
CA LEU A 71 13.32 1.99 -8.28
C LEU A 71 14.48 1.00 -8.34
N ARG A 72 14.45 0.05 -9.27
CA ARG A 72 15.58 -0.88 -9.49
C ARG A 72 15.86 -1.17 -10.96
N PRO A 73 17.12 -1.39 -11.36
CA PRO A 73 17.46 -1.72 -12.74
C PRO A 73 16.84 -3.02 -13.26
N ASP A 74 16.58 -3.98 -12.36
CA ASP A 74 16.03 -5.31 -12.66
C ASP A 74 14.49 -5.37 -12.58
N SER A 75 13.83 -4.23 -12.36
CA SER A 75 12.38 -4.16 -12.24
C SER A 75 11.66 -4.14 -13.57
N GLN A 76 10.36 -4.43 -13.51
CA GLN A 76 9.43 -4.39 -14.63
C GLN A 76 8.37 -3.33 -14.38
N ILE A 77 8.16 -2.43 -15.34
CA ILE A 77 7.12 -1.41 -15.28
C ILE A 77 5.90 -1.84 -16.10
N THR A 78 4.72 -1.80 -15.48
CA THR A 78 3.43 -1.99 -16.13
C THR A 78 2.69 -0.67 -16.21
N CYS A 79 2.25 -0.33 -17.41
CA CYS A 79 1.37 0.81 -17.69
C CYS A 79 -0.03 0.29 -18.00
N ASP A 80 -0.97 0.51 -17.09
CA ASP A 80 -2.32 -0.03 -17.14
C ASP A 80 -3.36 1.09 -17.25
N LEU A 81 -4.31 0.95 -18.18
CA LEU A 81 -5.45 1.85 -18.32
C LEU A 81 -6.61 1.36 -17.48
N TRP A 82 -7.00 2.15 -16.48
CA TRP A 82 -8.14 1.85 -15.61
C TRP A 82 -9.34 2.70 -16.02
N ALA A 83 -10.52 2.11 -15.98
CA ALA A 83 -11.75 2.85 -16.17
C ALA A 83 -12.11 3.64 -14.92
N LYS A 84 -12.53 4.89 -15.10
CA LYS A 84 -13.19 5.66 -14.05
C LYS A 84 -14.67 5.31 -13.99
N SER A 85 -15.21 5.24 -12.78
CA SER A 85 -16.63 4.99 -12.56
C SER A 85 -17.50 6.23 -12.84
N ASP A 86 -16.94 7.43 -12.67
CA ASP A 86 -17.61 8.73 -12.84
C ASP A 86 -17.43 9.32 -14.25
N ASP A 87 -16.33 9.01 -14.94
CA ASP A 87 -16.10 9.37 -16.34
C ASP A 87 -15.53 8.20 -17.16
N ILE A 88 -16.40 7.34 -17.66
CA ILE A 88 -16.01 6.17 -18.45
C ILE A 88 -15.37 6.55 -19.79
N LYS A 89 -15.40 7.82 -20.24
CA LYS A 89 -14.79 8.25 -21.52
C LYS A 89 -13.30 8.57 -21.38
N THR A 90 -12.84 8.82 -20.16
CA THR A 90 -11.49 9.26 -19.81
C THR A 90 -10.84 8.24 -18.87
N PRO A 91 -10.06 7.27 -19.37
CA PRO A 91 -9.35 6.34 -18.51
C PRO A 91 -8.24 7.03 -17.71
N ILE A 92 -7.84 6.41 -16.59
CA ILE A 92 -6.66 6.79 -15.81
C ILE A 92 -5.50 5.85 -16.17
N LEU A 93 -4.32 6.41 -16.42
CA LEU A 93 -3.09 5.65 -16.51
C LEU A 93 -2.53 5.39 -15.11
N HIS A 94 -2.45 4.12 -14.73
CA HIS A 94 -1.68 3.66 -13.58
C HIS A 94 -0.31 3.14 -14.05
N VAL A 95 0.74 3.63 -13.40
CA VAL A 95 2.11 3.13 -13.60
C VAL A 95 2.52 2.41 -12.33
N SER A 96 2.89 1.14 -12.47
CA SER A 96 3.37 0.32 -11.37
C SER A 96 4.65 -0.39 -11.74
N GLU A 97 5.44 -0.72 -10.73
CA GLU A 97 6.73 -1.38 -10.86
C GLU A 97 6.78 -2.63 -9.98
N GLU A 98 7.19 -3.73 -10.58
CA GLU A 98 7.38 -5.02 -9.92
C GLU A 98 8.85 -5.40 -9.89
N PHE A 99 9.30 -5.88 -8.73
CA PHE A 99 10.63 -6.43 -8.53
C PHE A 99 10.66 -7.41 -7.36
N THR A 100 11.85 -7.93 -7.04
CA THR A 100 12.04 -8.80 -5.88
C THR A 100 13.15 -8.29 -4.97
N ILE A 101 12.97 -8.47 -3.66
CA ILE A 101 14.02 -8.29 -2.65
C ILE A 101 14.13 -9.60 -1.87
N ASP A 102 15.31 -10.22 -1.89
CA ASP A 102 15.56 -11.51 -1.23
C ASP A 102 14.52 -12.59 -1.59
N GLY A 103 14.06 -12.61 -2.86
CA GLY A 103 13.04 -13.54 -3.36
C GLY A 103 11.59 -13.21 -2.96
N VAL A 104 11.35 -12.12 -2.22
CA VAL A 104 10.00 -11.61 -1.90
C VAL A 104 9.58 -10.63 -2.98
N LYS A 105 8.36 -10.82 -3.52
CA LYS A 105 7.79 -9.92 -4.52
C LYS A 105 7.43 -8.57 -3.91
N VAL A 106 7.64 -7.53 -4.70
CA VAL A 106 7.28 -6.15 -4.39
C VAL A 106 6.55 -5.58 -5.59
N HIS A 107 5.43 -4.92 -5.32
CA HIS A 107 4.65 -4.15 -6.29
C HIS A 107 4.47 -2.74 -5.73
N VAL A 108 4.79 -1.71 -6.52
CA VAL A 108 4.71 -0.30 -6.10
C VAL A 108 4.12 0.55 -7.23
N TYR A 109 3.13 1.38 -6.91
CA TYR A 109 2.62 2.43 -7.80
C TYR A 109 3.54 3.64 -7.79
N HIS A 110 3.86 4.18 -8.96
CA HIS A 110 4.74 5.35 -9.08
C HIS A 110 4.08 6.63 -8.59
N SER A 111 2.75 6.73 -8.61
CA SER A 111 2.00 7.94 -8.25
C SER A 111 2.19 8.41 -6.80
N ASP A 112 2.32 7.46 -5.87
CA ASP A 112 2.35 7.74 -4.42
C ASP A 112 3.20 6.72 -3.64
N ALA A 113 3.96 5.88 -4.35
CA ALA A 113 4.72 4.78 -3.80
C ALA A 113 3.89 3.78 -2.97
N SER A 114 2.56 3.80 -3.13
CA SER A 114 1.70 2.81 -2.51
C SER A 114 1.98 1.44 -3.10
N GLY A 115 2.02 0.41 -2.27
CA GLY A 115 2.51 -0.88 -2.75
C GLY A 115 2.34 -2.01 -1.76
N THR A 116 2.63 -3.23 -2.24
CA THR A 116 2.58 -4.47 -1.46
C THR A 116 3.94 -5.17 -1.49
N ILE A 117 4.37 -5.67 -0.33
CA ILE A 117 5.56 -6.49 -0.13
C ILE A 117 5.11 -7.86 0.39
N GLY A 118 5.18 -8.88 -0.44
CA GLY A 118 4.59 -10.21 -0.17
C GLY A 118 4.08 -10.89 -1.44
N LYS A 119 3.45 -12.06 -1.31
CA LYS A 119 3.08 -12.86 -2.50
C LYS A 119 1.95 -12.27 -3.34
N ASP A 120 0.83 -11.91 -2.70
CA ASP A 120 -0.39 -11.43 -3.34
C ASP A 120 -1.35 -10.83 -2.29
N TYR A 121 -2.50 -10.30 -2.73
CA TYR A 121 -3.54 -9.70 -1.88
C TYR A 121 -4.09 -10.64 -0.78
N ASN A 122 -3.97 -11.96 -0.94
CA ASN A 122 -4.42 -12.94 0.05
C ASN A 122 -3.30 -13.34 1.04
N ASP A 123 -2.08 -12.86 0.85
CA ASP A 123 -0.97 -13.09 1.77
C ASP A 123 -1.21 -12.28 3.06
N LYS A 124 -1.71 -12.97 4.08
CA LYS A 124 -1.93 -12.41 5.42
C LYS A 124 -0.66 -11.91 6.11
N SER A 125 0.51 -12.13 5.51
CA SER A 125 1.81 -11.65 5.99
C SER A 125 2.32 -10.44 5.18
N ALA A 126 1.57 -9.99 4.16
CA ALA A 126 2.00 -8.88 3.30
C ALA A 126 2.11 -7.57 4.08
N TRP A 127 3.11 -6.78 3.71
CA TRP A 127 3.30 -5.42 4.19
C TRP A 127 2.88 -4.44 3.10
N ASN A 128 2.42 -3.27 3.48
CA ASN A 128 2.08 -2.20 2.56
C ASN A 128 3.11 -1.09 2.64
N SER A 129 3.35 -0.37 1.55
CA SER A 129 4.12 0.88 1.53
C SER A 129 3.24 2.05 1.13
N ALA A 130 3.67 3.26 1.44
CA ALA A 130 3.27 4.50 0.77
C ALA A 130 4.27 5.62 1.07
N CYS A 131 4.27 6.69 0.27
CA CYS A 131 5.01 7.89 0.59
C CYS A 131 4.24 9.15 0.19
N LYS A 132 4.47 10.24 0.93
CA LYS A 132 3.81 11.51 0.69
C LYS A 132 4.74 12.66 1.03
N THR A 133 4.69 13.68 0.19
CA THR A 133 5.24 15.02 0.46
C THR A 133 4.14 15.89 1.08
N ASP A 134 4.42 16.48 2.24
CA ASP A 134 3.50 17.42 2.88
C ASP A 134 3.37 18.69 2.05
N ALA A 135 2.13 19.07 1.73
CA ALA A 135 1.86 20.20 0.82
C ALA A 135 2.15 21.58 1.44
N MET A 136 2.38 21.67 2.75
CA MET A 136 2.65 22.92 3.46
C MET A 136 4.13 23.09 3.78
N THR A 137 4.86 22.00 4.00
CA THR A 137 6.26 22.03 4.44
C THR A 137 7.25 21.41 3.46
N ASP A 138 6.76 20.78 2.39
CA ASP A 138 7.55 19.97 1.44
C ASP A 138 8.29 18.81 2.13
N GLU A 139 7.89 18.43 3.34
CA GLU A 139 8.52 17.34 4.08
C GLU A 139 8.03 15.98 3.58
N VAL A 140 8.98 15.13 3.20
CA VAL A 140 8.72 13.77 2.76
C VAL A 140 8.58 12.84 3.96
N THR A 141 7.47 12.11 4.01
CA THR A 141 7.24 11.01 4.95
C THR A 141 6.81 9.77 4.20
N CYS A 142 7.58 8.69 4.33
CA CYS A 142 7.22 7.38 3.81
C CYS A 142 6.91 6.42 4.95
N TYR A 143 6.15 5.37 4.70
CA TYR A 143 5.96 4.29 5.66
C TYR A 143 5.86 2.91 5.02
N VAL A 144 6.14 1.91 5.83
CA VAL A 144 5.60 0.56 5.61
C VAL A 144 4.78 0.12 6.80
N SER A 145 3.74 -0.69 6.54
CA SER A 145 2.84 -1.15 7.58
C SER A 145 2.37 -2.58 7.42
N HIS A 146 2.04 -3.19 8.55
CA HIS A 146 1.32 -4.44 8.60
C HIS A 146 0.28 -4.36 9.72
N LYS A 147 -1.00 -4.48 9.36
CA LYS A 147 -2.14 -4.21 10.27
C LYS A 147 -2.00 -2.82 10.91
N SER A 148 -2.05 -2.74 12.23
CA SER A 148 -1.91 -1.50 12.99
C SER A 148 -0.47 -1.08 13.27
N PHE A 149 0.54 -1.83 12.82
CA PHE A 149 1.94 -1.51 13.05
C PHE A 149 2.54 -0.78 11.85
N TYR A 150 3.06 0.42 12.08
CA TYR A 150 3.66 1.28 11.07
C TYR A 150 5.11 1.58 11.42
N VAL A 151 5.96 1.55 10.41
CA VAL A 151 7.31 2.11 10.45
C VAL A 151 7.36 3.26 9.46
N PHE A 152 7.48 4.46 10.00
CA PHE A 152 7.67 5.70 9.24
C PHE A 152 9.16 5.99 9.07
N ARG A 153 9.51 6.61 7.94
CA ARG A 153 10.79 7.24 7.69
C ARG A 153 10.57 8.66 7.20
N ASP A 154 11.23 9.59 7.87
CA ASP A 154 11.29 11.01 7.54
C ASP A 154 12.75 11.50 7.63
N LYS A 155 12.97 12.82 7.52
CA LYS A 155 14.31 13.42 7.59
C LYS A 155 15.01 13.24 8.95
N ALA A 156 14.26 13.01 10.03
CA ALA A 156 14.78 12.80 11.38
C ALA A 156 15.11 11.31 11.65
N GLY A 157 14.66 10.41 10.79
CA GLY A 157 14.95 8.98 10.85
C GLY A 157 13.69 8.14 10.91
N TYR A 158 13.72 7.06 11.70
CA TYR A 158 12.59 6.13 11.81
C TYR A 158 11.75 6.41 13.04
N ASN A 159 10.42 6.31 12.86
CA ASN A 159 9.45 6.34 13.94
C ASN A 159 8.50 5.14 13.82
N VAL A 160 8.20 4.51 14.95
CA VAL A 160 7.20 3.44 15.04
C VAL A 160 5.89 4.04 15.55
N LEU A 161 4.80 3.66 14.92
CA LEU A 161 3.44 3.95 15.38
C LEU A 161 2.65 2.64 15.44
N VAL A 162 1.89 2.47 16.51
CA VAL A 162 0.97 1.35 16.66
C VAL A 162 -0.43 1.87 16.88
N GLY A 163 -1.36 1.50 16.00
CA GLY A 163 -2.77 1.84 16.09
C GLY A 163 -3.22 2.87 15.06
N GLY A 164 -4.44 3.34 15.28
CA GLY A 164 -5.11 4.41 14.55
C GLY A 164 -6.35 4.81 15.34
N GLU A 165 -6.82 6.05 15.17
CA GLU A 165 -7.98 6.57 15.91
C GLU A 165 -7.85 6.35 17.43
N HIS A 166 -6.78 6.85 18.03
CA HIS A 166 -6.47 6.58 19.44
C HIS A 166 -7.50 7.17 20.41
N PHE A 167 -7.91 6.39 21.41
CA PHE A 167 -8.68 6.92 22.52
C PHE A 167 -7.81 7.93 23.31
N PRO A 168 -8.31 9.13 23.64
CA PRO A 168 -7.52 10.18 24.27
C PRO A 168 -6.80 9.74 25.55
N GLY A 169 -5.53 10.14 25.71
CA GLY A 169 -4.71 9.83 26.88
C GLY A 169 -4.23 8.37 26.99
N THR A 170 -4.55 7.51 26.02
CA THR A 170 -4.09 6.12 26.02
C THR A 170 -2.77 5.94 25.28
N LEU A 171 -1.97 4.97 25.73
CA LEU A 171 -0.70 4.59 25.11
C LEU A 171 -0.87 3.29 24.29
N ALA A 172 -0.02 3.12 23.30
CA ALA A 172 0.19 1.86 22.62
C ALA A 172 1.39 1.10 23.20
N TYR A 173 1.44 -0.20 22.93
CA TYR A 173 2.49 -1.08 23.43
C TYR A 173 2.98 -2.02 22.35
N VAL A 174 4.28 -2.27 22.35
CA VAL A 174 4.94 -3.32 21.56
C VAL A 174 5.63 -4.26 22.52
N ARG A 175 5.33 -5.56 22.40
CA ARG A 175 6.02 -6.62 23.13
C ARG A 175 6.75 -7.53 22.15
N ILE A 176 8.06 -7.69 22.37
CA ILE A 176 8.92 -8.54 21.55
C ILE A 176 9.29 -9.77 22.39
N GLY A 177 8.99 -10.97 21.87
CA GLY A 177 9.21 -12.21 22.59
C GLY A 177 8.50 -12.23 23.95
N LYS A 178 9.28 -12.49 25.01
CA LYS A 178 8.80 -12.50 26.40
C LYS A 178 9.18 -11.24 27.18
N ASP A 179 9.84 -10.28 26.54
CA ASP A 179 10.34 -9.07 27.20
C ASP A 179 9.20 -8.20 27.75
N LYS A 180 9.57 -7.22 28.58
CA LYS A 180 8.63 -6.21 29.07
C LYS A 180 8.12 -5.38 27.87
N PRO A 181 6.80 -5.12 27.76
CA PRO A 181 6.28 -4.24 26.72
C PRO A 181 6.93 -2.85 26.77
N ILE A 182 7.29 -2.35 25.59
CA ILE A 182 7.69 -0.96 25.37
C ILE A 182 6.41 -0.15 25.19
N ALA A 183 6.31 1.01 25.85
CA ALA A 183 5.15 1.89 25.75
C ALA A 183 5.44 3.07 24.82
N SER A 184 4.45 3.53 24.09
CA SER A 184 4.51 4.74 23.27
C SER A 184 4.29 6.00 24.12
N GLY A 185 4.39 7.18 23.50
CA GLY A 185 3.71 8.39 23.96
C GLY A 185 2.22 8.38 23.62
N GLU A 186 1.54 9.50 23.85
CA GLU A 186 0.14 9.67 23.41
C GLU A 186 0.03 9.53 21.89
N GLY A 187 -1.10 8.98 21.42
CA GLY A 187 -1.34 8.79 19.99
C GLY A 187 -0.57 7.63 19.36
N GLY A 188 0.01 6.74 20.16
CA GLY A 188 0.61 5.49 19.69
C GLY A 188 2.01 5.63 19.07
N VAL A 189 2.60 6.82 19.10
CA VAL A 189 3.93 7.10 18.53
C VAL A 189 5.02 6.80 19.56
N PHE A 190 6.00 6.00 19.18
CA PHE A 190 7.14 5.65 20.02
C PHE A 190 8.24 6.72 19.91
N SER A 191 9.03 6.87 20.97
CA SER A 191 10.23 7.73 20.92
C SER A 191 11.18 7.26 19.81
N SER A 192 12.03 8.12 19.27
CA SER A 192 12.99 7.71 18.23
C SER A 192 13.93 6.60 18.72
N SER A 193 14.37 6.66 19.99
CA SER A 193 15.20 5.61 20.60
C SER A 193 14.45 4.27 20.72
N ASP A 194 13.18 4.30 21.12
CA ASP A 194 12.37 3.07 21.21
C ASP A 194 12.04 2.53 19.82
N SER A 195 11.80 3.41 18.85
CA SER A 195 11.52 3.04 17.46
C SER A 195 12.70 2.29 16.85
N VAL A 196 13.92 2.81 16.99
CA VAL A 196 15.15 2.12 16.54
C VAL A 196 15.29 0.78 17.25
N LYS A 197 15.14 0.74 18.58
CA LYS A 197 15.22 -0.50 19.35
C LYS A 197 14.20 -1.54 18.90
N ILE A 198 12.97 -1.13 18.63
CA ILE A 198 11.90 -2.01 18.12
C ILE A 198 12.32 -2.56 16.76
N ILE A 199 12.63 -1.69 15.80
CA ILE A 199 13.00 -2.06 14.41
C ILE A 199 14.17 -3.05 14.38
N GLU A 200 15.22 -2.81 15.16
CA GLU A 200 16.41 -3.68 15.22
C GLU A 200 16.17 -5.04 15.89
N SER A 201 15.08 -5.16 16.65
CA SER A 201 14.75 -6.33 17.44
C SER A 201 13.72 -7.24 16.78
N ILE A 202 12.77 -6.68 16.00
CA ILE A 202 11.66 -7.47 15.45
C ILE A 202 12.11 -8.48 14.38
N ASP A 203 13.17 -8.20 13.62
CA ASP A 203 13.71 -9.15 12.63
C ASP A 203 14.38 -10.39 13.26
N LYS A 204 14.68 -10.34 14.56
CA LYS A 204 15.43 -11.38 15.28
C LYS A 204 14.54 -12.32 16.09
N GLN A 205 13.24 -12.05 16.19
CA GLN A 205 12.36 -12.67 17.19
C GLN A 205 11.13 -13.28 16.54
N SER A 206 10.69 -14.42 17.08
CA SER A 206 9.59 -15.21 16.50
C SER A 206 8.19 -14.70 16.85
N SER A 207 8.06 -13.79 17.81
CA SER A 207 6.75 -13.28 18.25
C SER A 207 6.80 -11.81 18.61
N VAL A 208 5.98 -11.01 17.96
CA VAL A 208 5.76 -9.60 18.29
C VAL A 208 4.26 -9.40 18.49
N SER A 209 3.88 -8.77 19.60
CA SER A 209 2.49 -8.43 19.89
C SER A 209 2.36 -6.93 20.08
N THR A 210 1.26 -6.38 19.58
CA THR A 210 0.93 -4.96 19.71
C THR A 210 -0.38 -4.78 20.48
N ARG A 211 -0.52 -3.64 21.15
CA ARG A 211 -1.75 -3.22 21.81
C ARG A 211 -1.96 -1.73 21.61
N TYR A 212 -3.17 -1.31 21.28
CA TYR A 212 -3.60 0.10 21.37
C TYR A 212 -5.08 0.17 21.76
N THR A 213 -5.56 1.35 22.18
CA THR A 213 -6.98 1.56 22.50
C THR A 213 -7.64 2.40 21.41
N ARG A 214 -8.70 1.90 20.79
CA ARG A 214 -9.32 2.50 19.60
C ARG A 214 -10.61 3.27 19.91
N TRP A 215 -10.61 4.56 19.66
CA TRP A 215 -11.79 5.42 19.70
C TRP A 215 -12.93 4.87 18.81
N PRO A 216 -14.21 5.05 19.19
CA PRO A 216 -14.74 5.70 20.39
C PRO A 216 -14.82 4.78 21.62
N TYR A 217 -14.24 3.59 21.57
CA TYR A 217 -14.37 2.60 22.62
C TYR A 217 -13.09 2.52 23.45
N GLU A 218 -13.19 2.53 24.77
CA GLU A 218 -12.02 2.38 25.66
C GLU A 218 -11.57 0.91 25.76
N SER A 219 -11.67 0.16 24.67
CA SER A 219 -11.33 -1.26 24.58
C SER A 219 -9.98 -1.46 23.90
N PRO A 220 -9.08 -2.28 24.47
CA PRO A 220 -7.82 -2.60 23.83
C PRO A 220 -8.03 -3.45 22.58
N VAL A 221 -7.24 -3.16 21.56
CA VAL A 221 -7.05 -3.97 20.35
C VAL A 221 -5.68 -4.63 20.47
N ASP A 222 -5.69 -5.96 20.57
CA ASP A 222 -4.48 -6.78 20.65
C ASP A 222 -4.24 -7.48 19.32
N GLU A 223 -3.02 -7.38 18.79
CA GLU A 223 -2.63 -8.08 17.57
C GLU A 223 -1.33 -8.85 17.76
N ASN A 224 -1.24 -10.01 17.12
CA ASN A 224 0.04 -10.67 16.86
C ASN A 224 0.52 -10.21 15.47
N LEU A 225 1.69 -9.59 15.45
CA LEU A 225 2.32 -9.05 14.26
C LEU A 225 3.08 -10.16 13.54
N ASP A 226 2.73 -10.41 12.27
CA ASP A 226 3.51 -11.28 11.41
C ASP A 226 4.66 -10.48 10.81
N VAL A 227 5.88 -10.76 11.27
CA VAL A 227 7.10 -10.04 10.87
C VAL A 227 7.84 -10.71 9.70
N LYS A 228 7.23 -11.72 9.05
CA LYS A 228 7.88 -12.54 8.02
C LYS A 228 8.58 -11.75 6.92
N TYR A 229 7.97 -10.66 6.43
CA TYR A 229 8.56 -9.81 5.38
C TYR A 229 9.06 -8.46 5.90
N PHE A 230 9.21 -8.29 7.21
CA PHE A 230 9.58 -6.99 7.77
C PHE A 230 10.92 -6.48 7.21
N ARG A 231 11.92 -7.35 7.11
CA ARG A 231 13.23 -6.98 6.57
C ARG A 231 13.14 -6.42 5.14
N GLN A 232 12.36 -7.07 4.28
CA GLN A 232 12.14 -6.62 2.91
C GLN A 232 11.30 -5.35 2.87
N ALA A 233 10.27 -5.24 3.71
CA ALA A 233 9.46 -4.03 3.83
C ALA A 233 10.33 -2.83 4.25
N LYS A 234 11.23 -2.99 5.21
CA LYS A 234 12.19 -1.94 5.59
C LYS A 234 13.11 -1.57 4.42
N ALA A 235 13.62 -2.54 3.67
CA ALA A 235 14.45 -2.26 2.49
C ALA A 235 13.67 -1.49 1.41
N VAL A 236 12.40 -1.81 1.20
CA VAL A 236 11.49 -1.08 0.30
C VAL A 236 11.23 0.33 0.82
N LEU A 237 10.96 0.51 2.11
CA LEU A 237 10.81 1.83 2.73
C LEU A 237 12.03 2.72 2.44
N ASP A 238 13.22 2.15 2.60
CA ASP A 238 14.45 2.89 2.39
C ASP A 238 14.64 3.27 0.93
N LEU A 239 14.38 2.32 0.03
CA LEU A 239 14.45 2.53 -1.41
C LEU A 239 13.48 3.61 -1.90
N ILE A 240 12.22 3.56 -1.43
CA ILE A 240 11.19 4.54 -1.79
C ILE A 240 11.58 5.92 -1.26
N TYR A 241 11.97 6.03 0.02
CA TYR A 241 12.31 7.31 0.64
C TYR A 241 13.47 8.00 -0.09
N ASP A 242 14.52 7.26 -0.42
CA ASP A 242 15.69 7.83 -1.10
C ASP A 242 15.36 8.32 -2.52
N ASN A 243 14.34 7.72 -3.15
CA ASN A 243 13.89 8.03 -4.52
C ASN A 243 12.65 8.93 -4.60
N HIS A 244 12.01 9.32 -3.50
CA HIS A 244 10.82 10.19 -3.55
C HIS A 244 11.20 11.65 -3.83
N ILE A 245 10.35 12.35 -4.59
CA ILE A 245 10.52 13.76 -4.99
C ILE A 245 10.11 14.71 -3.86
#